data_AF-A0AAN1WKP4-F1
#
_entry.id   AF-A0AAN1WKP4-F1
#
_cell.length_a   1.000
_cell.length_b   1.000
_cell.length_c   1.000
_cell.angle_alpha   90.00
_cell.angle_beta   90.00
_cell.angle_gamma   90.00
#
_symmetry.space_group_name_H-M   'P 1'
#
loop_
_entity.id
_entity.type
_entity.pdbx_description
1 polymer ?
#
loop_
_entity_poly.entity_id
_entity_poly.type
_entity_poly.pdbx_seq_one_letter_code
_entity_poly.pdbx_strand_id
1 'polypeptide(L)'
;MIPQLETFFNSLSGQKPRIVHCVGHSLGGAIATLAADWVNHTQRSGAAKVYTFGAPRPATHFFAKTHTDKIQKQNIFRVYHESDPVPMIPIFPFCHAPFGNMAYFIHTKPIIWPTDHFMDNYIKSVNAKGKSWETLSPTGVHEPTEAQMQQWLESNVKVEPSATSTWTWISSALFYILRKIVGFSLAKLQAAFIGAVTLADNIAALLKQGFDMGGPDDKNGPTGGAAPARNIGYWVERLMRKIMQVLGWATNVVRETLSQSFMKRALEQLIEKSHGEARRAVRAINA
;
A
#
# COMPACT_ATOMS: atom_id res chain seq x y z
N MET A 1 8.01 19.98 -11.96
CA MET A 1 8.97 19.50 -10.94
C MET A 1 10.39 19.42 -11.47
N ILE A 2 10.76 18.44 -12.34
CA ILE A 2 12.18 18.22 -12.72
C ILE A 2 12.88 19.47 -13.26
N PRO A 3 12.32 20.24 -14.22
CA PRO A 3 12.99 21.44 -14.73
C PRO A 3 13.26 22.50 -13.64
N GLN A 4 12.38 22.60 -12.64
CA GLN A 4 12.53 23.53 -11.52
C GLN A 4 13.64 23.07 -10.56
N LEU A 5 13.74 21.77 -10.30
CA LEU A 5 14.84 21.20 -9.51
C LEU A 5 16.19 21.41 -10.22
N GLU A 6 16.27 21.17 -11.52
CA GLU A 6 17.48 21.41 -12.30
C GLU A 6 17.89 22.88 -12.26
N THR A 7 16.94 23.79 -12.47
CA THR A 7 17.18 25.23 -12.37
C THR A 7 17.74 25.61 -11.00
N PHE A 8 17.12 25.11 -9.91
CA PHE A 8 17.58 25.36 -8.54
C PHE A 8 18.99 24.81 -8.28
N PHE A 9 19.29 23.57 -8.66
CA PHE A 9 20.62 23.01 -8.43
C PHE A 9 21.69 23.67 -9.30
N ASN A 10 21.34 24.12 -10.51
CA ASN A 10 22.25 24.85 -11.38
C ASN A 10 22.54 26.26 -10.84
N SER A 11 21.59 26.89 -10.12
CA SER A 11 21.81 28.20 -9.49
C SER A 11 22.76 28.17 -8.28
N LEU A 12 23.16 26.98 -7.80
CA LEU A 12 24.13 26.83 -6.70
C LEU A 12 25.59 27.05 -7.13
N SER A 13 25.85 27.55 -8.35
CA SER A 13 27.20 27.92 -8.83
C SER A 13 28.24 26.80 -8.68
N GLY A 14 27.84 25.55 -8.92
CA GLY A 14 28.71 24.37 -8.79
C GLY A 14 28.93 23.88 -7.36
N GLN A 15 28.36 24.55 -6.36
CA GLN A 15 28.39 24.07 -4.97
C GLN A 15 27.41 22.92 -4.79
N LYS A 16 27.94 21.72 -4.59
CA LYS A 16 27.14 20.52 -4.31
C LYS A 16 26.75 20.48 -2.83
N PRO A 17 25.44 20.52 -2.48
CA PRO A 17 25.02 20.42 -1.08
C PRO A 17 25.47 19.09 -0.45
N ARG A 18 25.88 19.16 0.82
CA ARG A 18 26.22 17.95 1.59
C ARG A 18 24.99 17.07 1.79
N ILE A 19 23.86 17.67 2.16
CA ILE A 19 22.59 16.98 2.41
C ILE A 19 21.45 17.80 1.80
N VAL A 20 20.51 17.12 1.15
CA VAL A 20 19.23 17.70 0.73
C VAL A 20 18.11 17.08 1.54
N HIS A 21 17.29 17.91 2.18
CA HIS A 21 16.12 17.47 2.94
C HIS A 21 14.87 17.65 2.08
N CYS A 22 14.25 16.54 1.70
CA CYS A 22 13.00 16.51 0.96
C CYS A 22 11.86 16.34 1.96
N VAL A 23 11.00 17.36 2.08
CA VAL A 23 9.94 17.43 3.09
C VAL A 23 8.59 17.60 2.39
N GLY A 24 7.56 16.87 2.82
CA GLY A 24 6.23 17.08 2.28
C GLY A 24 5.10 16.42 3.06
N HIS A 25 3.92 17.04 2.99
CA HIS A 25 2.67 16.53 3.53
C HIS A 25 1.73 16.10 2.39
N SER A 26 0.92 15.08 2.61
CA SER A 26 -0.07 14.60 1.62
C SER A 26 0.58 14.30 0.27
N LEU A 27 0.03 14.81 -0.85
CA LEU A 27 0.63 14.74 -2.18
C LEU A 27 2.09 15.24 -2.20
N GLY A 28 2.39 16.30 -1.46
CA GLY A 28 3.73 16.84 -1.32
C GLY A 28 4.74 15.83 -0.74
N GLY A 29 4.28 14.90 0.11
CA GLY A 29 5.15 13.83 0.65
C GLY A 29 5.49 12.76 -0.40
N ALA A 30 4.54 12.42 -1.28
CA ALA A 30 4.82 11.54 -2.42
C ALA A 30 5.82 12.21 -3.38
N ILE A 31 5.62 13.50 -3.67
CA ILE A 31 6.54 14.31 -4.47
C ILE A 31 7.92 14.40 -3.82
N ALA A 32 8.00 14.60 -2.50
CA ALA A 32 9.27 14.65 -1.75
C ALA A 32 10.05 13.33 -1.87
N THR A 33 9.35 12.19 -1.87
CA THR A 33 9.98 10.87 -2.08
C THR A 33 10.57 10.75 -3.49
N LEU A 34 9.80 11.13 -4.51
CA LEU A 34 10.27 11.12 -5.91
C LEU A 34 11.42 12.12 -6.14
N ALA A 35 11.36 13.29 -5.52
CA ALA A 35 12.42 14.30 -5.59
C ALA A 35 13.73 13.79 -4.97
N ALA A 36 13.66 13.12 -3.81
CA ALA A 36 14.84 12.53 -3.18
C ALA A 36 15.46 11.43 -4.04
N ASP A 37 14.64 10.61 -4.70
CA ASP A 37 15.12 9.61 -5.66
C ASP A 37 15.87 10.27 -6.82
N TRP A 38 15.29 11.32 -7.40
CA TRP A 38 15.91 12.09 -8.48
C TRP A 38 17.22 12.74 -8.05
N VAL A 39 17.27 13.37 -6.87
CA VAL A 39 18.48 14.00 -6.31
C VAL A 39 19.60 12.97 -6.12
N ASN A 40 19.27 11.79 -5.62
CA ASN A 40 20.23 10.69 -5.46
C ASN A 40 20.72 10.15 -6.81
N HIS A 41 19.79 9.87 -7.74
CA HIS A 41 20.09 9.35 -9.07
C HIS A 41 20.98 10.28 -9.89
N THR A 42 20.71 11.59 -9.83
CA THR A 42 21.48 12.62 -10.54
C THR A 42 22.69 13.12 -9.77
N GLN A 43 22.97 12.53 -8.60
CA GLN A 43 24.10 12.86 -7.73
C GLN A 43 24.20 14.36 -7.40
N ARG A 44 23.06 15.04 -7.25
CA ARG A 44 22.98 16.49 -7.01
C ARG A 44 23.35 16.89 -5.57
N SER A 45 23.49 15.91 -4.66
CA SER A 45 23.94 16.11 -3.28
C SER A 45 24.81 14.96 -2.78
N GLY A 46 25.47 15.15 -1.64
CA GLY A 46 26.20 14.06 -0.95
C GLY A 46 25.26 13.02 -0.33
N ALA A 47 24.10 13.46 0.18
CA ALA A 47 23.04 12.62 0.69
C ALA A 47 21.66 13.29 0.52
N ALA A 48 20.60 12.47 0.57
CA ALA A 48 19.23 12.96 0.64
C ALA A 48 18.52 12.34 1.86
N LYS A 49 17.67 13.14 2.51
CA LYS A 49 16.79 12.70 3.60
C LYS A 49 15.36 13.01 3.24
N VAL A 50 14.44 12.12 3.59
CA VAL A 50 13.02 12.19 3.22
C VAL A 50 12.18 12.29 4.47
N TYR A 51 11.29 13.27 4.53
CA TYR A 51 10.36 13.49 5.63
C TYR A 51 8.96 13.63 5.05
N THR A 52 8.10 12.65 5.32
CA THR A 52 6.74 12.66 4.80
C THR A 52 5.72 12.58 5.92
N PHE A 53 4.64 13.35 5.80
CA PHE A 53 3.53 13.36 6.76
C PHE A 53 2.23 13.05 6.04
N GLY A 54 1.55 11.95 6.40
CA GLY A 54 0.28 11.58 5.77
C GLY A 54 0.37 11.36 4.25
N ALA A 55 1.54 10.99 3.74
CA ALA A 55 1.74 10.84 2.30
C ALA A 55 1.07 9.56 1.76
N PRO A 56 0.49 9.60 0.55
CA PRO A 56 0.05 8.38 -0.14
C PRO A 56 1.25 7.55 -0.60
N ARG A 57 1.00 6.30 -0.98
CA ARG A 57 2.04 5.39 -1.49
C ARG A 57 2.56 5.90 -2.83
N PRO A 58 3.84 6.29 -2.93
CA PRO A 58 4.32 7.05 -4.08
C PRO A 58 4.58 6.19 -5.31
N ALA A 59 4.85 4.89 -5.13
CA ALA A 59 5.30 4.01 -6.20
C ALA A 59 5.13 2.52 -5.86
N THR A 60 5.58 1.65 -6.76
CA THR A 60 5.48 0.18 -6.64
C THR A 60 6.49 -0.40 -5.66
N HIS A 61 6.30 -1.69 -5.31
CA HIS A 61 7.22 -2.45 -4.46
C HIS A 61 8.69 -2.40 -4.90
N PHE A 62 8.95 -2.49 -6.20
CA PHE A 62 10.32 -2.42 -6.72
C PHE A 62 10.93 -1.04 -6.49
N PHE A 63 10.20 0.03 -6.83
CA PHE A 63 10.66 1.39 -6.57
C PHE A 63 10.92 1.58 -5.07
N ALA A 64 9.98 1.22 -4.20
CA ALA A 64 10.13 1.38 -2.76
C ALA A 64 11.36 0.66 -2.24
N LYS A 65 11.64 -0.57 -2.72
CA LYS A 65 12.85 -1.31 -2.38
C LYS A 65 14.11 -0.57 -2.87
N THR A 66 14.20 -0.27 -4.16
CA THR A 66 15.36 0.40 -4.74
C THR A 66 15.63 1.76 -4.11
N HIS A 67 14.57 2.54 -3.86
CA HIS A 67 14.65 3.84 -3.19
C HIS A 67 15.18 3.68 -1.76
N THR A 68 14.68 2.69 -1.02
CA THR A 68 15.15 2.39 0.35
C THR A 68 16.63 2.00 0.37
N ASP A 69 17.05 1.17 -0.59
CA ASP A 69 18.44 0.72 -0.71
C ASP A 69 19.37 1.91 -1.03
N LYS A 70 18.94 2.82 -1.92
CA LYS A 70 19.73 3.99 -2.36
C LYS A 70 19.80 5.12 -1.34
N ILE A 71 18.66 5.47 -0.74
CA ILE A 71 18.56 6.56 0.25
C ILE A 71 19.00 6.09 1.64
N GLN A 72 18.94 4.78 1.89
CA GLN A 72 19.12 4.12 3.18
C GLN A 72 17.96 4.37 4.14
N LYS A 73 17.44 3.30 4.75
CA LYS A 73 16.24 3.33 5.62
C LYS A 73 16.29 4.38 6.73
N GLN A 74 17.47 4.63 7.31
CA GLN A 74 17.68 5.61 8.39
C GLN A 74 17.53 7.08 7.94
N ASN A 75 17.43 7.33 6.64
CA ASN A 75 17.22 8.65 6.07
C ASN A 75 15.78 8.86 5.58
N ILE A 76 14.88 7.89 5.79
CA ILE A 76 13.49 7.95 5.35
C ILE A 76 12.56 7.97 6.57
N PHE A 77 11.99 9.14 6.83
CA PHE A 77 11.14 9.42 7.98
C PHE A 77 9.69 9.53 7.51
N ARG A 78 9.01 8.39 7.47
CA ARG A 78 7.59 8.32 7.10
C ARG A 78 6.70 8.41 8.34
N VAL A 79 6.04 9.54 8.53
CA VAL A 79 5.13 9.79 9.65
C VAL A 79 3.67 9.65 9.18
N TYR A 80 2.85 8.94 9.95
CA TYR A 80 1.43 8.79 9.64
C TYR A 80 0.55 8.58 10.89
N HIS A 81 -0.73 8.94 10.80
CA HIS A 81 -1.78 8.47 11.71
C HIS A 81 -2.43 7.20 11.14
N GLU A 82 -2.77 6.23 12.00
CA GLU A 82 -3.46 5.01 11.54
C GLU A 82 -4.81 5.30 10.90
N SER A 83 -5.48 6.34 11.39
CA SER A 83 -6.80 6.81 10.96
C SER A 83 -6.76 7.72 9.75
N ASP A 84 -5.57 8.18 9.32
CA ASP A 84 -5.44 8.98 8.11
C ASP A 84 -5.65 8.07 6.88
N PRO A 85 -6.67 8.31 6.04
CA PRO A 85 -6.92 7.46 4.87
C PRO A 85 -5.93 7.69 3.72
N VAL A 86 -5.19 8.81 3.70
CA VAL A 86 -4.31 9.13 2.57
C VAL A 86 -3.11 8.18 2.47
N PRO A 87 -2.42 7.82 3.56
CA PRO A 87 -1.40 6.76 3.57
C PRO A 87 -1.90 5.36 3.17
N MET A 88 -3.21 5.12 3.15
CA MET A 88 -3.80 3.82 2.80
C MET A 88 -3.98 3.63 1.30
N ILE A 89 -3.70 4.65 0.48
CA ILE A 89 -3.89 4.64 -0.97
C ILE A 89 -2.62 5.01 -1.73
N PRO A 90 -2.56 4.72 -3.05
CA PRO A 90 -3.37 3.73 -3.74
C PRO A 90 -3.12 2.31 -3.18
N ILE A 91 -4.09 1.41 -3.30
CA ILE A 91 -3.90 0.00 -2.92
C ILE A 91 -2.87 -0.68 -3.85
N PHE A 92 -2.65 -2.00 -3.73
CA PHE A 92 -1.69 -2.74 -4.57
C PHE A 92 -1.71 -2.29 -6.06
N PRO A 93 -0.54 -2.13 -6.74
CA PRO A 93 0.81 -2.62 -6.40
C PRO A 93 1.68 -1.62 -5.64
N PHE A 94 1.10 -0.49 -5.24
CA PHE A 94 1.83 0.59 -4.62
C PHE A 94 2.14 0.28 -3.16
N CYS A 95 3.27 0.75 -2.67
CA CYS A 95 3.66 0.67 -1.27
C CYS A 95 4.54 1.86 -0.86
N HIS A 96 4.85 1.92 0.43
CA HIS A 96 5.66 2.99 1.01
C HIS A 96 7.15 2.63 1.01
N ALA A 97 8.00 3.65 0.92
CA ALA A 97 9.37 3.59 1.42
C ALA A 97 9.40 4.17 2.85
N PRO A 98 10.28 3.68 3.75
CA PRO A 98 11.22 2.58 3.56
C PRO A 98 10.52 1.22 3.39
N PHE A 99 11.11 0.35 2.57
CA PHE A 99 10.66 -1.01 2.32
C PHE A 99 10.73 -1.84 3.61
N GLY A 100 9.78 -2.75 3.81
CA GLY A 100 9.61 -3.47 5.10
C GLY A 100 8.74 -2.72 6.11
N ASN A 101 7.92 -1.77 5.63
CA ASN A 101 6.88 -1.08 6.39
C ASN A 101 7.35 -0.39 7.68
N MET A 102 8.57 0.12 7.69
CA MET A 102 8.98 0.98 8.79
C MET A 102 8.31 2.35 8.68
N ALA A 103 7.72 2.79 9.78
CA ALA A 103 7.16 4.12 9.87
C ALA A 103 7.06 4.64 11.30
N TYR A 104 7.02 5.96 11.39
CA TYR A 104 6.91 6.71 12.62
C TYR A 104 5.45 6.89 12.95
N PHE A 105 4.99 6.06 13.88
CA PHE A 105 3.60 5.95 14.27
C PHE A 105 3.24 6.92 15.41
N ILE A 106 2.17 7.71 15.23
CA ILE A 106 1.78 8.70 16.24
C ILE A 106 0.73 8.16 17.22
N HIS A 107 -0.41 7.66 16.73
CA HIS A 107 -1.50 7.08 17.54
C HIS A 107 -2.42 6.15 16.74
N THR A 108 -3.07 5.24 17.46
CA THR A 108 -4.07 4.29 16.94
C THR A 108 -5.47 4.87 17.06
N LYS A 109 -6.28 4.67 16.03
CA LYS A 109 -7.75 4.76 16.08
C LYS A 109 -8.30 3.61 15.23
N PRO A 110 -9.36 2.91 15.65
CA PRO A 110 -9.86 1.75 14.92
C PRO A 110 -10.61 2.13 13.63
N ILE A 111 -10.98 3.40 13.48
CA ILE A 111 -11.82 3.92 12.39
C ILE A 111 -11.09 5.05 11.68
N ILE A 112 -11.24 5.10 10.36
CA ILE A 112 -10.76 6.19 9.50
C ILE A 112 -11.32 7.52 10.01
N TRP A 113 -10.44 8.50 10.16
CA TRP A 113 -10.79 9.82 10.66
C TRP A 113 -10.19 10.89 9.73
N PRO A 114 -10.99 11.47 8.82
CA PRO A 114 -10.50 12.36 7.77
C PRO A 114 -9.67 13.56 8.28
N THR A 115 -10.01 14.11 9.44
CA THR A 115 -9.29 15.26 10.01
C THR A 115 -7.91 14.88 10.55
N ASP A 116 -7.62 13.61 10.81
CA ASP A 116 -6.26 13.17 11.17
C ASP A 116 -5.28 13.35 10.01
N HIS A 117 -5.76 13.63 8.80
CA HIS A 117 -4.90 14.01 7.68
C HIS A 117 -4.31 15.44 7.82
N PHE A 118 -4.83 16.31 8.69
CA PHE A 118 -4.44 17.72 8.71
C PHE A 118 -3.08 17.91 9.37
N MET A 119 -2.23 18.77 8.80
CA MET A 119 -0.88 18.99 9.34
C MET A 119 -0.91 19.51 10.78
N ASP A 120 -1.87 20.37 11.13
CA ASP A 120 -2.07 20.82 12.51
C ASP A 120 -2.30 19.65 13.48
N ASN A 121 -3.02 18.61 13.05
CA ASN A 121 -3.27 17.44 13.88
C ASN A 121 -2.03 16.53 13.95
N TYR A 122 -1.20 16.48 12.91
CA TYR A 122 0.13 15.86 12.99
C TYR A 122 1.02 16.58 14.02
N ILE A 123 1.09 17.91 13.95
CA ILE A 123 1.86 18.73 14.89
C ILE A 123 1.35 18.56 16.32
N LYS A 124 0.03 18.70 16.53
CA LYS A 124 -0.60 18.52 17.84
C LYS A 124 -0.32 17.14 18.41
N SER A 125 -0.45 16.09 17.62
CA SER A 125 -0.29 14.71 18.12
C SER A 125 1.17 14.37 18.45
N VAL A 126 2.13 14.96 17.75
CA VAL A 126 3.57 14.86 18.09
C VAL A 126 3.87 15.65 19.38
N ASN A 127 3.44 16.91 19.44
CA ASN A 127 3.71 17.80 20.58
C ASN A 127 3.03 17.34 21.87
N ALA A 128 1.75 16.95 21.81
CA ALA A 128 0.98 16.52 22.97
C ALA A 128 1.55 15.26 23.65
N LYS A 129 2.37 14.49 22.95
CA LYS A 129 3.02 13.29 23.47
C LYS A 129 4.49 13.49 23.83
N GLY A 130 5.01 14.73 23.78
CA GLY A 130 6.42 15.03 24.02
C GLY A 130 7.35 14.25 23.08
N LYS A 131 6.87 13.95 21.87
CA LYS A 131 7.53 13.03 20.96
C LYS A 131 8.65 13.74 20.19
N SER A 132 9.83 13.14 20.19
CA SER A 132 10.99 13.51 19.37
C SER A 132 11.23 12.40 18.32
N TRP A 133 12.20 12.57 17.43
CA TRP A 133 12.56 11.47 16.50
C TRP A 133 13.10 10.24 17.22
N GLU A 134 13.69 10.42 18.39
CA GLU A 134 14.21 9.36 19.25
C GLU A 134 13.07 8.60 19.95
N THR A 135 12.02 9.31 20.40
CA THR A 135 10.88 8.69 21.10
C THR A 135 9.75 8.26 20.16
N LEU A 136 9.66 8.84 18.96
CA LEU A 136 8.97 8.23 17.82
C LEU A 136 9.82 7.08 17.32
N SER A 137 9.74 5.92 17.98
CA SER A 137 10.39 4.74 17.43
C SER A 137 9.67 4.34 16.13
N PRO A 138 10.42 4.01 15.06
CA PRO A 138 9.81 3.40 13.90
C PRO A 138 9.23 2.06 14.34
N THR A 139 7.91 1.95 14.37
CA THR A 139 7.28 0.66 14.50
C THR A 139 7.25 0.02 13.11
N GLY A 140 7.56 -1.26 13.03
CA GLY A 140 7.12 -2.01 11.87
C GLY A 140 5.60 -1.92 11.84
N VAL A 141 5.01 -1.37 10.79
CA VAL A 141 3.58 -1.59 10.56
C VAL A 141 3.46 -3.09 10.35
N HIS A 142 2.77 -3.77 11.27
CA HIS A 142 2.67 -5.22 11.26
C HIS A 142 1.87 -5.64 10.03
N GLU A 143 2.58 -5.99 8.96
CA GLU A 143 1.97 -6.72 7.85
C GLU A 143 1.50 -8.08 8.38
N PRO A 144 0.26 -8.49 8.08
CA PRO A 144 -0.19 -9.80 8.47
C PRO A 144 0.75 -10.88 7.93
N THR A 145 1.17 -11.80 8.80
CA THR A 145 1.92 -12.98 8.37
C THR A 145 1.08 -13.83 7.41
N GLU A 146 1.69 -14.74 6.65
CA GLU A 146 0.95 -15.66 5.79
C GLU A 146 -0.14 -16.43 6.57
N ALA A 147 0.17 -16.91 7.77
CA ALA A 147 -0.79 -17.58 8.64
C ALA A 147 -1.96 -16.66 9.05
N GLN A 148 -1.67 -15.42 9.45
CA GLN A 148 -2.68 -14.43 9.80
C GLN A 148 -3.56 -14.07 8.59
N MET A 149 -2.98 -13.95 7.39
CA MET A 149 -3.73 -13.71 6.15
C MET A 149 -4.66 -14.86 5.80
N GLN A 150 -4.18 -16.09 5.88
CA GLN A 150 -5.00 -17.27 5.63
C GLN A 150 -6.17 -17.32 6.61
N GLN A 151 -5.91 -17.16 7.91
CA GLN A 151 -6.95 -17.12 8.94
C GLN A 151 -7.98 -16.00 8.68
N TRP A 152 -7.52 -14.80 8.30
CA TRP A 152 -8.42 -13.69 7.99
C TRP A 152 -9.27 -13.96 6.74
N LEU A 153 -8.68 -14.49 5.67
CA LEU A 153 -9.38 -14.86 4.43
C LEU A 153 -10.47 -15.91 4.67
N GLU A 154 -10.21 -16.87 5.56
CA GLU A 154 -11.18 -17.92 5.93
C GLU A 154 -12.22 -17.46 6.95
N SER A 155 -11.94 -16.39 7.69
CA SER A 155 -12.85 -15.91 8.74
C SER A 155 -14.19 -15.39 8.20
N ASN A 156 -15.22 -15.55 9.02
CA ASN A 156 -16.53 -14.93 8.81
C ASN A 156 -16.64 -13.50 9.36
N VAL A 157 -15.52 -12.92 9.81
CA VAL A 157 -15.48 -11.54 10.30
C VAL A 157 -15.87 -10.60 9.17
N LYS A 158 -16.88 -9.76 9.43
CA LYS A 158 -17.36 -8.74 8.51
C LYS A 158 -16.28 -7.69 8.31
N VAL A 159 -15.97 -7.38 7.04
CA VAL A 159 -14.98 -6.36 6.69
C VAL A 159 -15.68 -5.02 6.44
N GLU A 160 -15.41 -4.05 7.29
CA GLU A 160 -15.98 -2.70 7.20
C GLU A 160 -15.01 -1.75 6.46
N PRO A 161 -15.44 -1.01 5.42
CA PRO A 161 -14.58 -0.09 4.69
C PRO A 161 -14.03 1.08 5.52
N SER A 162 -14.70 1.40 6.63
CA SER A 162 -14.32 2.49 7.55
C SER A 162 -13.25 2.07 8.57
N ALA A 163 -12.95 0.78 8.72
CA ALA A 163 -11.93 0.32 9.65
C ALA A 163 -10.52 0.58 9.09
N THR A 164 -9.61 1.04 9.93
CA THR A 164 -8.24 1.45 9.52
C THR A 164 -7.41 0.31 8.95
N SER A 165 -7.65 -0.93 9.40
CA SER A 165 -6.89 -2.10 8.95
C SER A 165 -7.40 -2.70 7.64
N THR A 166 -8.63 -2.39 7.20
CA THR A 166 -9.30 -3.04 6.06
C THR A 166 -8.46 -2.99 4.78
N TRP A 167 -7.95 -1.81 4.43
CA TRP A 167 -7.18 -1.62 3.19
C TRP A 167 -5.81 -2.32 3.23
N THR A 168 -5.20 -2.43 4.41
CA THR A 168 -3.96 -3.18 4.63
C THR A 168 -4.20 -4.67 4.44
N TRP A 169 -5.25 -5.23 5.03
CA TRP A 169 -5.60 -6.65 4.86
C TRP A 169 -5.91 -7.01 3.41
N ILE A 170 -6.70 -6.18 2.72
CA ILE A 170 -7.03 -6.42 1.30
C ILE A 170 -5.76 -6.34 0.43
N SER A 171 -4.92 -5.32 0.63
CA SER A 171 -3.69 -5.16 -0.15
C SER A 171 -2.72 -6.31 0.11
N SER A 172 -2.59 -6.76 1.35
CA SER A 172 -1.72 -7.87 1.75
C SER A 172 -2.20 -9.20 1.16
N ALA A 173 -3.51 -9.48 1.27
CA ALA A 173 -4.11 -10.69 0.71
C ALA A 173 -4.02 -10.72 -0.83
N LEU A 174 -4.22 -9.59 -1.49
CA LEU A 174 -4.05 -9.47 -2.93
C LEU A 174 -2.59 -9.72 -3.34
N PHE A 175 -1.63 -9.10 -2.66
CA PHE A 175 -0.21 -9.35 -2.91
C PHE A 175 0.19 -10.81 -2.70
N TYR A 176 -0.29 -11.42 -1.61
CA TYR A 176 -0.10 -12.83 -1.29
C TYR A 176 -0.58 -13.76 -2.41
N ILE A 177 -1.82 -13.57 -2.88
CA ILE A 177 -2.40 -14.38 -3.95
C ILE A 177 -1.66 -14.18 -5.26
N LEU A 178 -1.36 -12.93 -5.62
CA LEU A 178 -0.63 -12.62 -6.86
C LEU A 178 0.78 -13.24 -6.85
N ARG A 179 1.48 -13.22 -5.70
CA ARG A 179 2.76 -13.93 -5.54
C ARG A 179 2.63 -15.45 -5.65
N LYS A 180 1.54 -16.05 -5.20
CA LYS A 180 1.32 -17.49 -5.43
C LYS A 180 1.09 -17.80 -6.92
N ILE A 181 0.48 -16.89 -7.68
CA ILE A 181 0.23 -17.05 -9.12
C ILE A 181 1.52 -16.90 -9.93
N VAL A 182 2.26 -15.80 -9.76
CA VAL A 182 3.46 -15.49 -10.57
C VAL A 182 4.76 -16.08 -9.99
N GLY A 183 4.67 -16.70 -8.80
CA GLY A 183 5.80 -17.17 -8.01
C GLY A 183 6.47 -16.06 -7.18
N PHE A 184 7.59 -16.40 -6.55
CA PHE A 184 8.26 -15.51 -5.57
C PHE A 184 9.03 -14.32 -6.18
N SER A 185 9.01 -14.10 -7.50
CA SER A 185 9.78 -13.03 -8.16
C SER A 185 8.99 -11.72 -8.28
N LEU A 186 9.43 -10.68 -7.54
CA LEU A 186 8.86 -9.33 -7.63
C LEU A 186 9.04 -8.70 -9.02
N ALA A 187 10.12 -9.00 -9.72
CA ALA A 187 10.37 -8.49 -11.06
C ALA A 187 9.36 -9.06 -12.08
N LYS A 188 9.04 -10.37 -11.98
CA LYS A 188 7.99 -10.99 -12.78
C LYS A 188 6.63 -10.39 -12.49
N LEU A 189 6.34 -10.10 -11.22
CA LEU A 189 5.09 -9.46 -10.81
C LEU A 189 4.97 -8.06 -11.43
N GLN A 190 6.02 -7.24 -11.40
CA GLN A 190 6.00 -5.92 -12.01
C GLN A 190 5.86 -5.98 -13.55
N ALA A 191 6.56 -6.92 -14.20
CA ALA A 191 6.47 -7.09 -15.66
C ALA A 191 5.04 -7.38 -16.13
N ALA A 192 4.25 -8.10 -15.34
CA ALA A 192 2.84 -8.35 -15.61
C ALA A 192 1.97 -7.08 -15.63
N PHE A 193 2.47 -5.94 -15.14
CA PHE A 193 1.78 -4.65 -15.12
C PHE A 193 2.35 -3.63 -16.11
N ILE A 194 3.32 -4.01 -16.95
CA ILE A 194 3.87 -3.13 -18.00
C ILE A 194 3.01 -3.26 -19.26
N GLY A 195 2.18 -2.25 -19.57
CA GLY A 195 1.36 -2.25 -20.80
C GLY A 195 0.31 -1.14 -20.86
N ALA A 196 -0.41 -1.04 -21.99
CA ALA A 196 -1.47 -0.05 -22.24
C ALA A 196 -2.84 -0.42 -21.64
N VAL A 197 -2.92 -1.50 -20.86
CA VAL A 197 -4.14 -1.98 -20.19
C VAL A 197 -4.20 -1.44 -18.76
N THR A 198 -5.40 -1.25 -18.20
CA THR A 198 -5.54 -0.72 -16.83
C THR A 198 -4.97 -1.67 -15.78
N LEU A 199 -4.63 -1.14 -14.60
CA LEU A 199 -4.18 -1.95 -13.48
C LEU A 199 -5.22 -3.01 -13.06
N ALA A 200 -6.50 -2.65 -13.05
CA ALA A 200 -7.58 -3.56 -12.67
C ALA A 200 -7.72 -4.72 -13.66
N ASP A 201 -7.52 -4.47 -14.96
CA ASP A 201 -7.50 -5.52 -15.99
C ASP A 201 -6.40 -6.55 -15.74
N ASN A 202 -5.17 -6.09 -15.50
CA ASN A 202 -4.02 -6.97 -15.26
C ASN A 202 -4.21 -7.81 -14.00
N ILE A 203 -4.68 -7.19 -12.90
CA ILE A 203 -4.96 -7.92 -11.66
C ILE A 203 -6.08 -8.93 -11.88
N ALA A 204 -7.18 -8.55 -12.55
CA ALA A 204 -8.30 -9.45 -12.80
C ALA A 204 -7.90 -10.65 -13.67
N ALA A 205 -7.06 -10.43 -14.69
CA ALA A 205 -6.54 -11.50 -15.54
C ALA A 205 -5.70 -12.50 -14.74
N LEU A 206 -4.78 -12.01 -13.89
CA LEU A 206 -3.97 -12.86 -13.02
C LEU A 206 -4.83 -13.63 -12.01
N LEU A 207 -5.79 -12.97 -11.36
CA LEU A 207 -6.71 -13.63 -10.43
C LEU A 207 -7.53 -14.72 -11.14
N LYS A 208 -8.02 -14.44 -12.36
CA LYS A 208 -8.75 -15.44 -13.15
C LYS A 208 -7.87 -16.63 -13.52
N GLN A 209 -6.63 -16.38 -13.96
CA GLN A 209 -5.66 -17.43 -14.23
C GLN A 209 -5.41 -18.29 -12.99
N GLY A 210 -5.13 -17.68 -11.83
CA GLY A 210 -4.93 -18.39 -10.57
C GLY A 210 -6.15 -19.19 -10.12
N PHE A 211 -7.34 -18.67 -10.39
CA PHE A 211 -8.60 -19.33 -10.10
C PHE A 211 -8.83 -20.59 -10.95
N ASP A 212 -8.51 -20.52 -12.23
CA ASP A 212 -8.66 -21.63 -13.17
C ASP A 212 -7.61 -22.73 -12.96
N MET A 213 -6.39 -22.34 -12.57
CA MET A 213 -5.32 -23.28 -12.21
C MET A 213 -5.66 -24.13 -10.98
N GLY A 214 -6.59 -23.68 -10.13
CA GLY A 214 -6.84 -24.29 -8.83
C GLY A 214 -7.67 -25.57 -8.84
N GLY A 215 -8.48 -25.84 -9.87
CA GLY A 215 -9.49 -26.92 -9.82
C GLY A 215 -10.46 -26.79 -8.62
N PRO A 216 -11.48 -27.65 -8.48
CA PRO A 216 -12.29 -27.72 -7.27
C PRO A 216 -11.41 -28.07 -6.06
N ASP A 217 -11.65 -27.45 -4.91
CA ASP A 217 -10.98 -27.86 -3.66
C ASP A 217 -11.23 -29.34 -3.39
N ASP A 218 -10.18 -30.10 -3.09
CA ASP A 218 -10.33 -31.41 -2.46
C ASP A 218 -10.85 -31.18 -1.03
N LYS A 219 -12.17 -31.24 -0.89
CA LYS A 219 -12.87 -31.11 0.40
C LYS A 219 -12.59 -32.28 1.35
N ASN A 220 -12.05 -33.39 0.84
CA ASN A 220 -11.85 -34.61 1.61
C ASN A 220 -10.49 -34.67 2.31
N GLY A 221 -9.54 -33.81 1.92
CA GLY A 221 -8.22 -33.67 2.56
C GLY A 221 -7.35 -34.94 2.48
N PRO A 222 -6.07 -34.85 2.89
CA PRO A 222 -5.22 -36.03 3.01
C PRO A 222 -5.81 -37.01 4.03
N THR A 223 -5.83 -38.30 3.68
CA THR A 223 -6.07 -39.37 4.67
C THR A 223 -5.01 -39.25 5.77
N GLY A 224 -5.42 -38.95 7.02
CA GLY A 224 -4.50 -38.82 8.16
C GLY A 224 -4.65 -37.56 9.02
N GLY A 225 -5.68 -36.74 8.83
CA GLY A 225 -5.99 -35.62 9.73
C GLY A 225 -5.21 -34.32 9.47
N ALA A 226 -4.42 -34.25 8.40
CA ALA A 226 -3.85 -33.00 7.92
C ALA A 226 -4.94 -32.12 7.27
N ALA A 227 -4.87 -30.80 7.46
CA ALA A 227 -5.79 -29.88 6.79
C ALA A 227 -5.63 -29.98 5.26
N PRO A 228 -6.73 -29.91 4.47
CA PRO A 228 -6.65 -29.96 3.02
C PRO A 228 -5.75 -28.86 2.46
N ALA A 229 -4.86 -29.22 1.53
CA ALA A 229 -4.05 -28.23 0.82
C ALA A 229 -4.97 -27.33 -0.03
N ARG A 230 -5.04 -26.05 0.34
CA ARG A 230 -5.86 -25.05 -0.37
C ARG A 230 -5.17 -24.62 -1.66
N ASN A 231 -5.82 -24.86 -2.80
CA ASN A 231 -5.34 -24.38 -4.10
C ASN A 231 -5.46 -22.85 -4.23
N ILE A 232 -4.89 -22.28 -5.29
CA ILE A 232 -4.90 -20.82 -5.51
C ILE A 232 -6.33 -20.30 -5.72
N GLY A 233 -7.19 -21.06 -6.40
CA GLY A 233 -8.58 -20.69 -6.65
C GLY A 233 -9.41 -20.53 -5.38
N TYR A 234 -9.16 -21.35 -4.35
CA TYR A 234 -9.75 -21.17 -3.02
C TYR A 234 -9.45 -19.78 -2.46
N TRP A 235 -8.18 -19.36 -2.51
CA TRP A 235 -7.75 -18.07 -1.97
C TRP A 235 -8.31 -16.90 -2.79
N VAL A 236 -8.37 -17.03 -4.12
CA VAL A 236 -9.02 -16.04 -4.99
C VAL A 236 -10.49 -15.88 -4.61
N GLU A 237 -11.23 -16.97 -4.43
CA GLU A 237 -12.64 -16.92 -4.03
C GLU A 237 -12.83 -16.20 -2.68
N ARG A 238 -12.01 -16.54 -1.67
CA ARG A 238 -12.06 -15.89 -0.35
C ARG A 238 -11.73 -14.40 -0.43
N LEU A 239 -10.72 -14.02 -1.20
CA LEU A 239 -10.39 -12.61 -1.43
C LEU A 239 -11.57 -11.88 -2.07
N MET A 240 -12.18 -12.46 -3.12
CA MET A 240 -13.32 -11.86 -3.79
C MET A 240 -14.51 -11.68 -2.83
N ARG A 241 -14.78 -12.65 -1.95
CA ARG A 241 -15.80 -12.50 -0.89
C ARG A 241 -15.49 -11.34 0.04
N LYS A 242 -14.24 -11.14 0.47
CA LYS A 242 -13.85 -9.99 1.30
C LYS A 242 -13.99 -8.65 0.56
N ILE A 243 -13.59 -8.59 -0.71
CA ILE A 243 -13.78 -7.40 -1.56
C ILE A 243 -15.28 -7.07 -1.69
N MET A 244 -16.11 -8.08 -1.92
CA MET A 244 -17.57 -7.89 -2.03
C MET A 244 -18.19 -7.37 -0.74
N GLN A 245 -17.73 -7.82 0.44
CA GLN A 245 -18.16 -7.24 1.73
C GLN A 245 -17.87 -5.74 1.82
N VAL A 246 -16.66 -5.33 1.43
CA VAL A 246 -16.21 -3.92 1.44
C VAL A 246 -17.05 -3.06 0.50
N LEU A 247 -17.46 -3.65 -0.64
CA LEU A 247 -18.32 -3.02 -1.64
C LEU A 247 -19.81 -3.05 -1.26
N GLY A 248 -20.21 -3.78 -0.21
CA GLY A 248 -21.61 -3.99 0.14
C GLY A 248 -22.38 -4.89 -0.84
N TRP A 249 -21.67 -5.72 -1.60
CA TRP A 249 -22.27 -6.67 -2.54
C TRP A 249 -22.68 -7.96 -1.83
N ALA A 250 -23.68 -8.65 -2.37
CA ALA A 250 -24.12 -9.95 -1.85
C ALA A 250 -22.97 -10.96 -1.92
N THR A 251 -22.64 -11.62 -0.80
CA THR A 251 -21.41 -12.43 -0.67
C THR A 251 -21.62 -13.91 -0.97
N ASN A 252 -22.83 -14.30 -1.38
CA ASN A 252 -23.17 -15.63 -1.89
C ASN A 252 -22.58 -15.83 -3.31
N VAL A 253 -21.25 -15.87 -3.38
CA VAL A 253 -20.52 -16.15 -4.62
C VAL A 253 -20.76 -17.60 -5.02
N VAL A 254 -21.33 -17.76 -6.21
CA VAL A 254 -21.37 -19.02 -6.96
C VAL A 254 -20.08 -19.07 -7.79
N ARG A 255 -19.32 -20.16 -7.76
CA ARG A 255 -17.95 -20.23 -8.32
C ARG A 255 -17.92 -19.80 -9.80
N GLU A 256 -18.95 -20.16 -10.54
CA GLU A 256 -19.19 -19.86 -11.96
C GLU A 256 -19.34 -18.35 -12.24
N THR A 257 -19.66 -17.54 -11.23
CA THR A 257 -19.83 -16.08 -11.35
C THR A 257 -18.51 -15.30 -11.27
N LEU A 258 -17.42 -15.96 -10.86
CA LEU A 258 -16.09 -15.36 -10.78
C LEU A 258 -15.39 -15.30 -12.16
N SER A 259 -16.03 -14.60 -13.09
CA SER A 259 -15.43 -14.28 -14.39
C SER A 259 -14.35 -13.18 -14.24
N GLN A 260 -13.46 -13.07 -15.22
CA GLN A 260 -12.47 -11.97 -15.25
C GLN A 260 -13.15 -10.59 -15.25
N SER A 261 -14.25 -10.43 -15.99
CA SER A 261 -14.99 -9.16 -16.03
C SER A 261 -15.63 -8.81 -14.68
N PHE A 262 -16.13 -9.81 -13.94
CA PHE A 262 -16.63 -9.64 -12.59
C PHE A 262 -15.51 -9.20 -11.63
N MET A 263 -14.37 -9.89 -11.66
CA MET A 263 -13.20 -9.54 -10.83
C MET A 263 -12.70 -8.12 -11.13
N LYS A 264 -12.60 -7.76 -12.42
CA LYS A 264 -12.23 -6.41 -12.86
C LYS A 264 -13.16 -5.36 -12.26
N ARG A 265 -14.46 -5.51 -12.46
CA ARG A 265 -15.45 -4.55 -11.96
C ARG A 265 -15.37 -4.38 -10.44
N ALA A 266 -15.18 -5.47 -9.71
CA ALA A 266 -15.00 -5.42 -8.25
C ALA A 266 -13.72 -4.66 -7.87
N LEU A 267 -12.60 -4.89 -8.56
CA LEU A 267 -11.34 -4.19 -8.32
C LEU A 267 -11.43 -2.70 -8.64
N GLU A 268 -12.08 -2.31 -9.74
CA GLU A 268 -12.30 -0.90 -10.09
C GLU A 268 -13.10 -0.18 -9.00
N GLN A 269 -14.20 -0.79 -8.53
CA GLN A 269 -15.04 -0.25 -7.48
C GLN A 269 -14.32 -0.21 -6.12
N LEU A 270 -13.46 -1.19 -5.85
CA LEU A 270 -12.64 -1.22 -4.63
C LEU A 270 -11.62 -0.08 -4.64
N ILE A 271 -10.94 0.15 -5.76
CA ILE A 271 -10.01 1.26 -5.95
C ILE A 271 -10.77 2.59 -5.76
N GLU A 272 -11.90 2.78 -6.44
CA GLU A 272 -12.69 4.02 -6.33
C GLU A 272 -13.16 4.29 -4.89
N LYS A 273 -13.63 3.25 -4.19
CA LYS A 273 -14.03 3.35 -2.77
C LYS A 273 -12.87 3.74 -1.87
N SER A 274 -11.69 3.14 -2.05
CA SER A 274 -10.49 3.48 -1.26
C SER A 274 -10.07 4.94 -1.49
N HIS A 275 -10.12 5.42 -2.74
CA HIS A 275 -9.83 6.80 -3.11
C HIS A 275 -10.91 7.77 -2.61
N GLY A 276 -12.15 7.32 -2.44
CA GLY A 276 -13.24 8.09 -1.83
C GLY A 276 -12.90 8.58 -0.42
N GLU A 277 -12.39 7.70 0.43
CA GLU A 277 -11.98 8.05 1.80
C GLU A 277 -10.87 9.10 1.82
N ALA A 278 -9.83 8.90 1.01
CA ALA A 278 -8.73 9.84 0.89
C ALA A 278 -9.19 11.20 0.34
N ARG A 279 -10.06 11.22 -0.68
CA ARG A 279 -10.64 12.47 -1.22
C ARG A 279 -11.45 13.23 -0.18
N ARG A 280 -12.20 12.54 0.69
CA ARG A 280 -12.92 13.19 1.79
C ARG A 280 -11.96 13.88 2.76
N ALA A 281 -10.86 13.22 3.13
CA ALA A 281 -9.82 13.81 3.97
C ALA A 281 -9.15 15.03 3.32
N VAL A 282 -8.79 14.94 2.05
CA VAL A 282 -8.17 16.06 1.31
C VAL A 282 -9.14 17.22 1.13
N ARG A 283 -10.43 16.97 0.83
CA ARG A 283 -11.43 18.03 0.71
C ARG A 283 -11.67 18.74 2.03
N ALA A 284 -11.66 18.01 3.14
CA ALA A 284 -11.84 18.58 4.47
C ALA A 284 -10.73 19.59 4.83
N ILE A 285 -9.52 19.48 4.27
CA ILE A 285 -8.44 20.46 4.50
C ILE A 285 -8.80 21.85 3.97
N ASN A 286 -9.54 21.91 2.85
CA ASN A 286 -9.85 23.16 2.15
C ASN A 286 -11.25 23.69 2.48
N ALA A 287 -11.96 23.07 3.44
CA ALA A 287 -13.30 23.44 3.86
C ALA A 287 -13.25 24.27 5.14
#